data_AF-A0A534C2Z5-F1
#
_entry.id   AF-A0A534C2Z5-F1
#
_cell.length_a   1.000
_cell.length_b   1.000
_cell.length_c   1.000
_cell.angle_alpha   90.00
_cell.angle_beta   90.00
_cell.angle_gamma   90.00
#
_symmetry.space_group_name_H-M   'P 1'
#
loop_
_entity.id
_entity.type
_entity.pdbx_description
1 polymer ?
#
loop_
_entity_poly.entity_id
_entity_poly.type
_entity_poly.pdbx_seq_one_letter_code
_entity_poly.pdbx_strand_id
1 'polypeptide(L)' 'MKPRAAAILLHALLIALAVGTAFPLLWMLSVSLMPAGEASAFPPPLLPSHATLANYRELFGREGIGR' A
#
# COMPACT_ATOMS: atom_id res chain seq x y z
N MET A 1 -8.07 37.37 -1.20
CA MET A 1 -7.87 36.18 -0.34
C MET A 1 -6.57 36.37 0.45
N LYS A 2 -6.56 36.20 1.78
CA LYS A 2 -5.33 36.42 2.57
C LYS A 2 -4.27 35.40 2.11
N PRO A 3 -3.03 35.81 1.76
CA PRO A 3 -2.04 34.93 1.13
C PRO A 3 -1.74 33.67 1.94
N ARG A 4 -1.88 33.74 3.28
CA ARG A 4 -1.74 32.59 4.19
C ARG A 4 -2.83 31.53 4.02
N ALA A 5 -4.09 31.94 3.78
CA ALA A 5 -5.20 30.99 3.59
C ALA A 5 -5.05 30.24 2.26
N ALA A 6 -4.60 30.91 1.21
CA ALA A 6 -4.32 30.28 -0.08
C ALA A 6 -3.17 29.25 0.04
N ALA A 7 -2.12 29.59 0.78
CA ALA A 7 -1.03 28.65 1.05
C ALA A 7 -1.52 27.40 1.81
N ILE A 8 -2.31 27.56 2.88
CA ILE A 8 -2.84 26.43 3.65
C ILE A 8 -3.69 25.50 2.75
N LEU A 9 -4.58 26.07 1.94
CA LEU A 9 -5.42 25.29 1.01
C LEU A 9 -4.58 24.52 -0.02
N LEU A 10 -3.55 25.16 -0.58
CA LEU A 10 -2.64 24.51 -1.51
C LEU A 10 -1.90 23.33 -0.87
N HIS A 11 -1.35 23.51 0.33
CA HIS A 11 -0.63 22.44 1.02
C HIS A 11 -1.58 21.29 1.40
N ALA A 12 -2.81 21.59 1.83
CA ALA A 12 -3.82 20.57 2.10
C ALA A 12 -4.15 19.75 0.84
N LEU A 13 -4.31 20.41 -0.31
CA LEU A 13 -4.54 19.74 -1.59
C LEU A 13 -3.34 18.86 -1.99
N LEU A 14 -2.11 19.37 -1.86
CA LEU A 14 -0.90 18.62 -2.16
C LEU A 14 -0.76 17.39 -1.25
N ILE A 15 -1.07 17.51 0.05
CA ILE A 15 -1.05 16.38 0.98
C ILE A 15 -2.13 15.37 0.60
N ALA A 16 -3.34 15.80 0.25
CA ALA A 16 -4.41 14.90 -0.17
C ALA A 16 -4.03 14.12 -1.43
N LEU A 17 -3.42 14.79 -2.42
CA LEU A 17 -2.90 14.15 -3.63
C LEU A 17 -1.75 13.18 -3.31
N ALA A 18 -0.83 13.57 -2.44
CA ALA A 18 0.27 12.70 -1.99
C ALA A 18 -0.25 11.45 -1.28
N VAL A 19 -1.23 11.57 -0.38
CA VAL A 19 -1.85 10.43 0.29
C VAL A 19 -2.62 9.56 -0.70
N GLY A 20 -3.40 10.17 -1.60
CA GLY A 20 -4.15 9.44 -2.62
C GLY A 20 -3.26 8.65 -3.58
N THR A 21 -2.11 9.20 -3.95
CA THR A 21 -1.12 8.52 -4.81
C THR A 21 -0.30 7.47 -4.06
N ALA A 22 0.04 7.70 -2.78
CA ALA A 22 0.75 6.73 -1.95
C ALA A 22 -0.14 5.55 -1.52
N PHE A 23 -1.46 5.76 -1.40
CA PHE A 23 -2.41 4.75 -0.94
C PHE A 23 -2.30 3.40 -1.67
N PRO A 24 -2.38 3.32 -3.02
CA PRO A 24 -2.26 2.03 -3.72
C PRO A 24 -0.91 1.36 -3.49
N LEU A 25 0.18 2.12 -3.36
CA LEU A 25 1.51 1.57 -3.08
C LEU A 25 1.61 0.98 -1.66
N LEU A 26 1.08 1.71 -0.68
CA LEU A 26 0.99 1.23 0.70
C LEU A 26 0.09 0.00 0.81
N TRP A 27 -0.99 -0.05 0.03
CA TRP A 27 -1.84 -1.23 -0.04
C TRP A 27 -1.13 -2.41 -0.71
N MET A 28 -0.38 -2.21 -1.79
CA MET A 28 0.45 -3.28 -2.38
C MET A 28 1.50 -3.82 -1.41
N LEU A 29 2.11 -2.95 -0.59
CA LEU A 29 3.02 -3.40 0.48
C LEU A 29 2.28 -4.26 1.50
N SER A 30 1.10 -3.84 1.93
CA SER A 30 0.22 -4.59 2.84
C SER A 30 -0.14 -5.97 2.26
N VAL A 31 -0.59 -6.01 0.99
CA VAL A 31 -0.90 -7.23 0.24
C VAL A 31 0.29 -8.17 0.15
N SER A 32 1.50 -7.65 -0.05
CA SER A 32 2.72 -8.49 -0.10
C SER A 32 2.96 -9.28 1.18
N LEU A 33 2.46 -8.79 2.32
CA LEU A 33 2.58 -9.39 3.64
C LEU A 33 1.35 -10.20 4.06
N MET A 34 0.30 -10.25 3.24
CA MET A 34 -0.91 -11.02 3.52
C MET A 34 -0.69 -12.52 3.27
N PRO A 35 -1.33 -13.40 4.06
CA PRO A 35 -1.56 -14.80 3.70
C PRO A 35 -2.09 -14.98 2.28
N ALA A 36 -1.71 -16.09 1.65
CA ALA A 36 -2.11 -16.39 0.27
C ALA A 36 -3.65 -16.38 0.11
N GLY A 37 -4.14 -15.67 -0.91
CA GLY A 37 -5.56 -15.55 -1.20
C GLY A 37 -6.33 -14.53 -0.36
N GLU A 38 -5.75 -13.96 0.70
CA GLU A 38 -6.43 -12.99 1.57
C GLU A 38 -6.77 -11.69 0.84
N ALA A 39 -5.90 -11.21 -0.06
CA ALA A 39 -6.13 -10.02 -0.87
C ALA A 39 -7.32 -10.17 -1.85
N SER A 40 -7.77 -11.39 -2.12
CA SER A 40 -8.92 -11.69 -3.00
C SER A 40 -10.25 -11.74 -2.25
N ALA A 41 -10.25 -11.62 -0.92
CA ALA A 41 -11.47 -11.58 -0.12
C ALA A 41 -12.27 -10.29 -0.35
N PHE A 42 -13.60 -10.35 -0.18
CA PHE A 42 -14.46 -9.17 -0.25
C PHE A 42 -15.14 -8.91 1.11
N PRO A 43 -15.03 -7.69 1.67
CA PRO A 43 -14.27 -6.55 1.16
C PRO A 43 -12.74 -6.78 1.22
N PRO A 44 -11.93 -6.23 0.28
CA PRO A 44 -10.48 -6.36 0.33
C PRO A 44 -9.94 -5.78 1.63
N PRO A 45 -9.19 -6.55 2.43
CA PRO A 45 -8.63 -6.04 3.66
C PRO A 45 -7.56 -4.97 3.36
N LEU A 46 -7.50 -3.94 4.20
CA LEU A 46 -6.46 -2.90 4.09
C LEU A 46 -5.15 -3.33 4.76
N LEU A 47 -5.24 -4.16 5.79
CA LEU A 47 -4.12 -4.66 6.60
C LEU A 47 -4.18 -6.19 6.67
N PRO A 48 -3.04 -6.89 6.76
CA PRO A 48 -3.02 -8.33 6.86
C PRO A 48 -3.60 -8.80 8.20
N SER A 49 -4.35 -9.90 8.17
CA SER A 49 -4.81 -10.62 9.36
C SER A 49 -3.65 -11.10 10.22
N HIS A 50 -2.58 -11.59 9.57
CA HIS A 50 -1.31 -11.95 10.17
C HIS A 50 -0.17 -11.73 9.17
N ALA A 51 0.70 -10.76 9.43
CA ALA A 51 1.81 -10.44 8.55
C ALA A 51 2.77 -11.63 8.37
N THR A 52 3.10 -11.97 7.13
CA THR A 52 3.95 -13.11 6.79
C THR A 52 4.85 -12.83 5.59
N LEU A 53 5.99 -13.52 5.53
CA LEU A 53 6.90 -13.52 4.38
C LEU A 53 6.69 -14.75 3.48
N ALA A 54 5.57 -15.47 3.63
CA ALA A 54 5.28 -16.66 2.84
C ALA A 54 5.34 -16.40 1.34
N ASN A 55 4.73 -15.31 0.86
CA ASN A 55 4.76 -14.92 -0.56
C ASN A 55 6.19 -14.71 -1.09
N TYR A 56 7.07 -14.12 -0.28
CA TYR A 56 8.48 -13.94 -0.64
C TYR A 56 9.24 -15.26 -0.65
N ARG A 57 9.02 -16.13 0.36
CA ARG A 57 9.65 -17.47 0.39
C ARG A 57 9.19 -18.32 -0.80
N GLU A 58 7.93 -18.20 -1.19
CA GLU A 58 7.39 -18.87 -2.36
C GLU A 58 8.04 -18.33 -3.64
N LEU A 59 8.04 -17.00 -3.81
CA LEU A 59 8.66 -16.33 -4.96
C LEU A 59 10.13 -16.73 -5.14
N PHE A 60 10.95 -16.60 -4.10
CA PHE A 60 12.38 -16.89 -4.18
C PHE A 60 12.70 -18.39 -4.09
N GLY A 61 11.81 -19.20 -3.51
CA GLY A 61 12.00 -20.64 -3.35
C GLY A 61 11.53 -21.47 -4.54
N ARG A 62 10.51 -21.03 -5.27
CA ARG A 62 9.93 -21.74 -6.42
C ARG A 62 10.36 -21.19 -7.78
N GLU A 63 10.42 -19.88 -7.94
CA GLU A 63 10.54 -19.24 -9.26
C GLU A 63 12.00 -19.03 -9.73
N GLY A 64 13.00 -19.52 -8.99
CA GLY A 64 14.41 -19.44 -9.41
C GLY A 64 14.99 -18.01 -9.45
N ILE A 65 14.23 -17.00 -9.02
CA ILE A 65 14.69 -15.61 -8.89
C ILE A 65 15.82 -15.59 -7.85
N GLY A 66 17.07 -15.49 -8.30
CA GLY A 66 18.27 -15.52 -7.44
C GLY A 66 19.35 -16.52 -7.85
N ARG A 67 19.21 -17.20 -9.00
CA ARG A 67 20.29 -17.90 -9.70
C ARG A 67 20.37 -17.43 -11.14
#